data_AF-A0A0E3UZG4-F1
#
_entry.id   AF-A0A0E3UZG4-F1
#
_cell.length_a   1.000
_cell.length_b   1.000
_cell.length_c   1.000
_cell.angle_alpha   90.00
_cell.angle_beta   90.00
_cell.angle_gamma   90.00
#
_symmetry.space_group_name_H-M   'P 1'
#
loop_
_entity.id
_entity.type
_entity.pdbx_description
1 polymer ?
#
loop_
_entity_poly.entity_id
_entity_poly.type
_entity_poly.pdbx_seq_one_letter_code
_entity_poly.pdbx_strand_id
1 'polypeptide(L)'
;MKRKAQLQEIKHWGISLPYVFLFKRKIHIGTLFILALVAYFVQHVTFKTLMKTELAKNGEITKGYIFESKDVGGKGTTYHYYTFKVANTLYENHAANGEFSEKDSIYIVYDIQNPDKNWALKLLENDYPDQLQKNPNYLNLKNNEHLTRAKAY
;
A
#
# COMPACT_ATOMS: atom_id res chain seq x y z
N MET A 1 27.32 13.66 -68.69
CA MET A 1 26.78 12.70 -67.70
C MET A 1 27.62 12.75 -66.43
N LYS A 2 27.14 13.39 -65.35
CA LYS A 2 27.74 13.30 -64.01
C LYS A 2 26.62 12.98 -63.01
N ARG A 3 26.33 11.68 -62.84
CA ARG A 3 25.57 11.18 -61.68
C ARG A 3 26.50 11.26 -60.47
N LYS A 4 26.56 12.42 -59.81
CA LYS A 4 27.14 12.50 -58.46
C LYS A 4 26.07 12.03 -57.49
N ALA A 5 26.39 10.92 -56.84
CA ALA A 5 25.63 10.30 -55.79
C ALA A 5 25.22 11.33 -54.73
N GLN A 6 23.91 11.56 -54.60
CA GLN A 6 23.32 12.13 -53.40
C GLN A 6 23.23 11.00 -52.37
N LEU A 7 24.38 10.67 -51.76
CA LEU A 7 24.40 9.99 -50.46
C LEU A 7 23.87 11.01 -49.46
N GLN A 8 22.59 10.88 -49.12
CA GLN A 8 21.98 11.60 -48.01
C GLN A 8 22.77 11.22 -46.74
N GLU A 9 23.53 12.18 -46.21
CA GLU A 9 24.02 12.12 -44.84
C GLU A 9 22.80 12.04 -43.92
N ILE A 10 22.49 10.83 -43.45
CA ILE A 10 21.64 10.65 -42.27
C ILE A 10 22.48 11.14 -41.11
N LYS A 11 22.38 12.44 -40.85
CA LYS A 11 22.97 13.11 -39.70
C LYS A 11 22.29 12.53 -38.47
N HIS A 12 22.86 11.47 -37.90
CA HIS A 12 22.48 10.98 -36.59
C HIS A 12 22.64 12.16 -35.62
N TRP A 13 21.51 12.72 -35.18
CA TRP A 13 21.48 13.61 -34.04
C TRP A 13 21.92 12.76 -32.84
N GLY A 14 23.23 12.69 -32.63
CA GLY A 14 23.81 12.09 -31.44
C GLY A 14 23.34 12.91 -30.25
N ILE A 15 22.29 12.46 -29.59
CA ILE A 15 21.83 13.03 -28.33
C ILE A 15 22.94 12.71 -27.33
N SER A 16 23.89 13.63 -27.15
CA SER A 16 24.89 13.54 -26.11
C SER A 16 24.16 13.73 -24.78
N LEU A 17 23.81 12.63 -24.11
CA LEU A 17 23.12 12.70 -22.82
C LEU A 17 24.00 13.47 -21.83
N PRO A 18 23.44 14.51 -21.16
CA PRO A 18 24.22 15.32 -20.23
C PRO A 18 24.73 14.45 -19.08
N TYR A 19 25.93 14.78 -18.60
CA TYR A 19 26.61 14.06 -17.53
C TYR A 19 27.09 15.03 -16.46
N VAL A 20 27.26 14.51 -15.26
CA VAL A 20 27.83 15.22 -14.11
C VAL A 20 29.04 14.44 -13.59
N PHE A 21 30.03 15.17 -13.07
CA PHE A 21 31.18 14.55 -12.42
C PHE A 21 30.87 14.37 -10.94
N LEU A 22 30.80 13.13 -10.50
CA LEU A 22 30.66 12.74 -9.08
C LEU A 22 31.83 11.83 -8.74
N PHE A 23 32.53 12.12 -7.64
CA PHE A 23 33.68 11.32 -7.17
C PHE A 23 34.74 11.05 -8.26
N LYS A 24 35.07 12.07 -9.06
CA LYS A 24 36.01 11.99 -10.20
C LYS A 24 35.58 11.03 -11.33
N ARG A 25 34.32 10.55 -11.35
CA ARG A 25 33.75 9.73 -12.42
C ARG A 25 32.65 10.50 -13.16
N LYS A 26 32.55 10.28 -14.46
CA LYS A 26 31.43 10.79 -15.26
C LYS A 26 30.22 9.89 -15.04
N ILE A 27 29.13 10.46 -14.56
CA ILE A 27 27.85 9.78 -14.38
C ILE A 27 26.81 10.46 -15.26
N HIS A 28 26.06 9.69 -16.03
CA HIS A 28 24.98 10.23 -16.84
C HIS A 28 23.83 10.71 -15.95
N ILE A 29 23.25 11.87 -16.28
CA ILE A 29 22.09 12.41 -15.53
C ILE A 29 20.93 11.41 -15.55
N GLY A 30 20.75 10.67 -16.64
CA GLY A 30 19.76 9.59 -16.72
C GLY A 30 19.95 8.52 -15.64
N THR A 31 21.19 8.17 -15.28
CA THR A 31 21.47 7.21 -14.20
C THR A 31 21.04 7.77 -12.84
N LEU A 32 21.29 9.05 -12.56
CA LEU A 32 20.85 9.68 -11.32
C LEU A 32 19.33 9.75 -11.23
N PHE A 33 18.67 10.07 -12.33
CA PHE A 33 17.21 10.10 -12.40
C PHE A 33 16.61 8.71 -12.13
N ILE A 34 17.15 7.67 -12.76
CA ILE A 34 16.71 6.28 -12.51
C ILE A 34 16.93 5.90 -11.05
N LEU A 35 18.10 6.21 -10.46
CA LEU A 35 18.36 5.92 -9.05
C LEU A 35 17.40 6.64 -8.11
N ALA A 36 17.09 7.91 -8.38
CA ALA A 36 16.11 8.67 -7.60
C ALA A 36 14.71 8.05 -7.69
N LEU A 37 14.30 7.63 -8.90
CA LEU A 37 13.02 6.98 -9.13
C LEU A 37 12.96 5.63 -8.41
N VAL A 38 14.01 4.81 -8.50
CA VAL A 38 14.10 3.53 -7.76
C VAL A 38 14.04 3.78 -6.25
N ALA A 39 14.79 4.74 -5.72
CA ALA A 39 14.77 5.09 -4.29
C ALA A 39 13.38 5.52 -3.83
N TYR A 40 12.67 6.32 -4.63
CA TYR A 40 11.29 6.73 -4.34
C TYR A 40 10.34 5.52 -4.26
N PHE A 41 10.41 4.59 -5.21
CA PHE A 41 9.58 3.39 -5.18
C PHE A 41 9.89 2.49 -3.98
N VAL A 42 11.17 2.25 -3.68
CA VAL A 42 11.60 1.46 -2.52
C VAL A 42 11.08 2.11 -1.25
N GLN A 43 11.27 3.42 -1.09
CA GLN A 43 10.77 4.16 0.06
C GLN A 43 9.25 3.97 0.21
N HIS A 44 8.47 4.19 -0.85
CA HIS A 44 7.01 4.07 -0.80
C HIS A 44 6.53 2.67 -0.37
N VAL A 45 7.17 1.61 -0.88
CA VAL A 45 6.84 0.22 -0.52
C VAL A 45 7.23 -0.07 0.93
N THR A 46 8.43 0.34 1.35
CA THR A 46 8.91 0.12 2.72
C THR A 46 8.01 0.81 3.76
N PHE A 47 7.57 2.05 3.51
CA PHE A 47 6.67 2.77 4.42
C PHE A 47 5.35 2.03 4.64
N LYS A 48 4.73 1.49 3.58
CA LYS A 48 3.48 0.71 3.70
C LYS A 48 3.68 -0.57 4.52
N THR A 49 4.78 -1.29 4.29
CA THR A 49 5.11 -2.51 5.04
C THR A 49 5.35 -2.23 6.51
N LEU A 50 6.12 -1.18 6.83
CA LEU A 50 6.37 -0.78 8.22
C LEU A 50 5.07 -0.36 8.93
N MET A 51 4.23 0.44 8.27
CA MET A 51 2.94 0.84 8.82
C MET A 51 2.06 -0.36 9.15
N LYS A 52 1.91 -1.34 8.22
CA LYS A 52 1.11 -2.55 8.50
C LYS A 52 1.68 -3.37 9.66
N THR A 53 3.00 -3.49 9.73
CA THR A 53 3.68 -4.21 10.80
C THR A 53 3.44 -3.55 12.16
N GLU A 54 3.52 -2.22 12.21
CA GLU A 54 3.27 -1.42 13.40
C GLU A 54 1.79 -1.51 13.84
N LEU A 55 0.86 -1.38 12.90
CA LEU A 55 -0.57 -1.58 13.14
C LEU A 55 -0.87 -2.98 13.66
N ALA A 56 -0.30 -4.02 13.05
CA ALA A 56 -0.49 -5.39 13.50
C ALA A 56 -0.02 -5.59 14.95
N LYS A 57 1.10 -4.97 15.35
CA LYS A 57 1.68 -5.14 16.68
C LYS A 57 0.99 -4.30 17.77
N ASN A 58 0.67 -3.04 17.46
CA ASN A 58 0.28 -2.05 18.46
C ASN A 58 -1.07 -1.38 18.18
N GLY A 59 -1.72 -1.69 17.06
CA GLY A 59 -2.93 -1.01 16.65
C GLY A 59 -4.12 -1.32 17.56
N GLU A 60 -5.01 -0.34 17.66
CA GLU A 60 -6.31 -0.46 18.30
C GLU A 60 -7.31 -1.09 17.34
N ILE A 61 -8.26 -1.87 17.87
CA ILE A 61 -9.25 -2.56 17.06
C ILE A 61 -10.63 -1.95 17.29
N THR A 62 -11.30 -1.61 16.21
CA THR A 62 -12.68 -1.12 16.23
C THR A 62 -13.52 -1.79 15.15
N LYS A 63 -14.84 -1.65 15.26
CA LYS A 63 -15.77 -2.09 14.23
C LYS A 63 -15.95 -0.98 13.20
N GLY A 64 -15.87 -1.35 11.93
CA GLY A 64 -16.27 -0.55 10.79
C GLY A 64 -17.29 -1.30 9.94
N TYR A 65 -17.78 -0.65 8.90
CA TYR A 65 -18.66 -1.27 7.92
C TYR A 65 -18.26 -0.89 6.51
N ILE A 66 -18.48 -1.81 5.57
CA ILE A 66 -18.28 -1.55 4.15
C ILE A 66 -19.52 -0.87 3.59
N PHE A 67 -19.34 0.29 2.99
CA PHE A 67 -20.44 1.07 2.42
C PHE A 67 -20.50 1.01 0.89
N GLU A 68 -19.40 0.66 0.23
CA GLU A 68 -19.34 0.55 -1.24
C GLU A 68 -18.26 -0.47 -1.63
N SER A 69 -18.55 -1.28 -2.65
CA SER A 69 -17.56 -2.12 -3.31
C SER A 69 -17.50 -1.81 -4.80
N LYS A 70 -16.31 -1.50 -5.31
CA LYS A 70 -16.12 -1.05 -6.69
C LYS A 70 -14.94 -1.73 -7.35
N ASP A 71 -15.16 -2.26 -8.55
CA ASP A 71 -14.09 -2.76 -9.39
C ASP A 71 -13.24 -1.60 -9.92
N VAL A 72 -11.94 -1.70 -9.71
CA VAL A 72 -10.95 -0.70 -10.10
C VAL A 72 -9.92 -1.30 -11.05
N GLY A 73 -9.75 -0.65 -12.19
CA GLY A 73 -8.82 -1.06 -13.24
C GLY A 73 -9.25 -2.31 -14.01
N GLY A 74 -8.42 -2.75 -14.95
CA GLY A 74 -8.73 -3.85 -15.87
C GLY A 74 -8.33 -5.25 -15.40
N LYS A 75 -7.79 -5.40 -14.18
CA LYS A 75 -7.21 -6.66 -13.67
C LYS A 75 -8.06 -7.34 -12.58
N GLY A 76 -9.35 -7.02 -12.49
CA GLY A 76 -10.26 -7.63 -11.51
C GLY A 76 -9.91 -7.30 -10.05
N THR A 77 -9.38 -6.09 -9.81
CA THR A 77 -9.16 -5.61 -8.44
C THR A 77 -10.44 -4.95 -7.95
N THR A 78 -10.99 -5.42 -6.84
CA THR A 78 -12.15 -4.79 -6.20
C THR A 78 -11.68 -4.02 -4.97
N TYR A 79 -12.09 -2.75 -4.87
CA TYR A 79 -11.91 -1.92 -3.68
C TYR A 79 -13.18 -1.93 -2.86
N HIS A 80 -13.05 -2.31 -1.59
CA HIS A 80 -14.11 -2.26 -0.60
C HIS A 80 -13.87 -1.05 0.28
N TYR A 81 -14.68 -0.01 0.11
CA TYR A 81 -14.62 1.20 0.91
C TYR A 81 -15.35 0.96 2.22
N TYR A 82 -14.66 1.28 3.31
CA TYR A 82 -15.17 1.13 4.65
C TYR A 82 -15.06 2.41 5.44
N THR A 83 -15.90 2.49 6.45
CA THR A 83 -15.87 3.59 7.41
C THR A 83 -15.93 3.08 8.83
N PHE A 84 -15.33 3.82 9.75
CA PHE A 84 -15.27 3.51 11.16
C PHE A 84 -15.21 4.79 12.00
N LYS A 85 -15.52 4.68 13.29
CA LYS A 85 -15.65 5.83 14.18
C LYS A 85 -14.64 5.76 15.32
N VAL A 86 -13.91 6.84 15.54
CA VAL A 86 -12.97 7.02 16.66
C VAL A 86 -13.25 8.37 17.30
N ALA A 87 -13.51 8.38 18.62
CA ALA A 87 -13.76 9.61 19.39
C ALA A 87 -14.79 10.57 18.75
N ASN A 88 -15.87 10.02 18.20
CA ASN A 88 -16.93 10.74 17.48
C ASN A 88 -16.60 11.25 16.07
N THR A 89 -15.39 11.04 15.58
CA THR A 89 -14.97 11.35 14.20
C THR A 89 -15.10 10.13 13.31
N LEU A 90 -15.62 10.32 12.10
CA LEU A 90 -15.74 9.30 11.08
C LEU A 90 -14.47 9.28 10.21
N TYR A 91 -13.93 8.09 9.97
CA TYR A 91 -12.77 7.88 9.11
C TYR A 91 -13.16 6.92 7.99
N GLU A 92 -12.54 7.11 6.82
CA GLU A 92 -12.83 6.33 5.62
C GLU A 92 -11.54 5.85 4.99
N ASN A 93 -11.56 4.61 4.50
CA ASN A 93 -10.47 4.05 3.72
C ASN A 93 -10.99 2.89 2.86
N HIS A 94 -10.09 2.20 2.17
CA HIS A 94 -10.43 1.05 1.35
C HIS A 94 -9.50 -0.13 1.59
N ALA A 95 -10.06 -1.32 1.36
CA ALA A 95 -9.32 -2.58 1.32
C ALA A 95 -9.40 -3.14 -0.10
N ALA A 96 -8.27 -3.60 -0.63
CA ALA A 96 -8.22 -4.25 -1.93
C ALA A 96 -8.22 -5.77 -1.79
N ASN A 97 -8.90 -6.47 -2.70
CA ASN A 97 -8.83 -7.93 -2.88
C ASN A 97 -9.13 -8.76 -1.62
N GLY A 98 -10.05 -8.29 -0.78
CA GLY A 98 -10.57 -9.08 0.33
C GLY A 98 -11.91 -9.71 -0.02
N GLU A 99 -12.19 -10.87 0.54
CA GLU A 99 -13.54 -11.44 0.52
C GLU A 99 -14.41 -10.63 1.49
N PHE A 100 -14.93 -9.52 0.97
CA PHE A 100 -15.86 -8.67 1.67
C PHE A 100 -17.06 -8.35 0.78
N SER A 101 -18.23 -8.19 1.39
CA SER A 101 -19.45 -7.75 0.74
C SER A 101 -19.87 -6.38 1.23
N GLU A 102 -20.68 -5.68 0.45
CA GLU A 102 -21.30 -4.45 0.91
C GLU A 102 -22.16 -4.70 2.15
N LYS A 103 -22.14 -3.76 3.11
CA LYS A 103 -22.81 -3.82 4.41
C LYS A 103 -22.22 -4.84 5.39
N ASP A 104 -21.12 -5.52 5.04
CA ASP A 104 -20.40 -6.33 6.02
C ASP A 104 -19.85 -5.45 7.14
N SER A 105 -20.04 -5.90 8.38
CA SER A 105 -19.30 -5.40 9.53
C SER A 105 -17.91 -6.02 9.50
N ILE A 106 -16.87 -5.18 9.54
CA ILE A 106 -15.48 -5.62 9.56
C ILE A 106 -14.76 -5.05 10.77
N TYR A 107 -13.69 -5.70 11.19
CA TYR A 107 -12.77 -5.13 12.18
C TYR A 107 -11.69 -4.33 11.48
N ILE A 108 -11.44 -3.14 11.99
CA ILE A 108 -10.41 -2.21 11.52
C ILE A 108 -9.36 -2.07 12.62
N VAL A 109 -8.10 -2.19 12.22
CA VAL A 109 -6.94 -1.91 13.07
C VAL A 109 -6.43 -0.52 12.72
N TYR A 110 -6.28 0.38 13.70
CA TYR A 110 -5.86 1.76 13.47
C TYR A 110 -4.82 2.22 14.50
N ASP A 111 -4.04 3.24 14.14
CA ASP A 111 -3.12 3.94 15.05
C ASP A 111 -3.91 4.97 15.87
N ILE A 112 -3.86 4.86 17.20
CA ILE A 112 -4.62 5.75 18.10
C ILE A 112 -4.18 7.22 17.97
N GLN A 113 -2.92 7.47 17.62
CA GLN A 113 -2.39 8.83 17.45
C GLN A 113 -2.73 9.39 16.07
N ASN A 114 -2.98 8.52 15.08
CA ASN A 114 -3.31 8.90 13.72
C ASN A 114 -4.26 7.87 13.08
N PRO A 115 -5.59 8.00 13.26
CA PRO A 115 -6.54 7.01 12.75
C PRO A 115 -6.59 6.91 11.21
N ASP A 116 -6.03 7.88 10.47
CA ASP A 116 -5.87 7.75 9.00
C ASP A 116 -4.92 6.61 8.63
N LYS A 117 -4.02 6.20 9.53
CA LYS A 117 -3.30 4.93 9.43
C LYS A 117 -4.18 3.82 9.94
N ASN A 118 -4.87 3.16 9.03
CA ASN A 118 -5.76 2.05 9.34
C ASN A 118 -5.68 0.94 8.30
N TRP A 119 -6.09 -0.27 8.70
CA TRP A 119 -6.15 -1.42 7.82
C TRP A 119 -7.25 -2.40 8.27
N ALA A 120 -7.85 -3.13 7.33
CA ALA A 120 -8.80 -4.19 7.65
C ALA A 120 -8.09 -5.35 8.37
N LEU A 121 -8.60 -5.77 9.52
CA LEU A 121 -7.99 -6.82 10.36
C LEU A 121 -7.79 -8.13 9.59
N LYS A 122 -8.80 -8.56 8.82
CA LYS A 122 -8.76 -9.80 8.01
C LYS A 122 -7.56 -9.83 7.06
N LEU A 123 -7.15 -8.68 6.53
CA LEU A 123 -5.97 -8.60 5.66
C LEU A 123 -4.66 -8.68 6.45
N LEU A 124 -4.62 -8.08 7.65
CA LEU A 124 -3.45 -8.22 8.53
C LEU A 124 -3.30 -9.64 9.08
N GLU A 125 -4.40 -10.37 9.30
CA GLU A 125 -4.36 -11.78 9.70
C GLU A 125 -3.65 -12.65 8.66
N ASN A 126 -3.81 -12.32 7.37
CA ASN A 126 -3.12 -13.02 6.29
C ASN A 126 -1.67 -12.56 6.13
N ASP A 127 -1.42 -11.25 6.19
CA ASP A 127 -0.12 -10.67 5.88
C ASP A 127 0.88 -10.73 7.07
N TYR A 128 0.41 -10.61 8.31
CA TYR A 128 1.21 -10.42 9.54
C TYR A 128 0.67 -11.19 10.76
N PRO A 129 0.45 -12.52 10.67
CA PRO A 129 -0.14 -13.30 11.75
C PRO A 129 0.69 -13.28 13.05
N ASP A 130 2.02 -13.35 12.94
CA ASP A 130 2.92 -13.40 14.10
C ASP A 130 2.94 -12.09 14.89
N GLN A 131 2.75 -10.95 14.22
CA GLN A 131 2.69 -9.64 14.85
C GLN A 131 1.36 -9.44 15.57
N LEU A 132 0.26 -9.89 14.96
CA LEU A 132 -1.07 -9.84 15.58
C LEU A 132 -1.16 -10.69 16.85
N GLN A 133 -0.51 -11.87 16.89
CA GLN A 133 -0.47 -12.69 18.11
C GLN A 133 0.25 -12.00 19.29
N LYS A 134 1.04 -10.96 19.03
CA LYS A 134 1.70 -10.15 20.06
C LYS A 134 0.87 -8.92 20.47
N ASN A 135 -0.22 -8.64 19.76
CA ASN A 135 -1.09 -7.50 20.02
C ASN A 135 -2.13 -7.88 21.08
N PRO A 136 -2.12 -7.23 22.27
CA PRO A 136 -3.06 -7.55 23.34
C PRO A 136 -4.52 -7.28 22.95
N ASN A 137 -4.79 -6.26 22.14
CA ASN A 137 -6.14 -5.92 21.69
C ASN A 137 -6.71 -7.01 20.78
N TYR A 138 -5.86 -7.59 19.93
CA TYR A 138 -6.23 -8.72 19.08
C TYR A 138 -6.51 -9.99 19.90
N LEU A 139 -5.64 -10.32 20.86
CA LEU A 139 -5.85 -11.49 21.73
C LEU A 139 -7.13 -11.36 22.56
N ASN A 140 -7.40 -10.16 23.11
CA ASN A 140 -8.62 -9.87 23.84
C ASN A 140 -9.86 -10.04 22.96
N LEU A 141 -9.83 -9.56 21.72
CA LEU A 141 -10.92 -9.73 20.76
C LEU A 141 -11.19 -11.22 20.51
N LYS A 142 -10.17 -12.01 20.16
CA LYS A 142 -10.32 -13.44 19.86
C LYS A 142 -10.87 -14.21 21.06
N ASN A 143 -10.31 -13.97 22.26
CA ASN A 143 -10.78 -14.61 23.48
C ASN A 143 -12.26 -14.30 23.75
N ASN A 144 -12.68 -13.06 23.56
CA ASN A 144 -14.08 -12.66 23.72
C ASN A 144 -14.99 -13.33 22.69
N GLU A 145 -14.60 -13.42 21.42
CA GLU A 145 -15.37 -14.10 20.37
C GLU A 145 -15.57 -15.60 20.66
N HIS A 146 -14.54 -16.27 21.20
CA HIS A 146 -14.64 -17.66 21.62
C HIS A 146 -15.66 -17.84 22.77
N LEU A 147 -15.68 -16.92 23.74
CA LEU A 147 -16.63 -16.95 24.85
C LEU A 147 -18.08 -16.70 24.39
N THR A 148 -18.30 -15.83 23.41
CA THR A 148 -19.66 -15.60 22.86
C THR A 148 -20.17 -16.84 22.12
N ARG A 149 -19.31 -17.56 21.40
CA ARG A 149 -19.69 -18.81 20.71
C ARG A 149 -19.97 -19.96 21.68
N ALA A 150 -19.20 -20.07 22.77
CA ALA A 150 -19.39 -21.12 23.77
C ALA A 150 -20.71 -20.99 24.56
N LYS A 151 -21.30 -19.79 24.62
CA LYS A 151 -22.59 -19.53 25.30
C LYS A 151 -23.82 -19.69 24.40
N ALA A 152 -23.62 -19.89 23.10
CA ALA A 152 -24.70 -20.02 22.12
C ALA A 152 -25.14 -21.49 21.88
N TYR A 153 -24.56 -22.42 22.64
CA TYR A 153 -24.90 -23.85 22.68
C TYR A 153 -25.36 -24.22 24.09
#